data_AF-A0A6A4PYY9-F1
#
_entry.id   AF-A0A6A4PYY9-F1
#
_cell.length_a   1.000
_cell.length_b   1.000
_cell.length_c   1.000
_cell.angle_alpha   90.00
_cell.angle_beta   90.00
_cell.angle_gamma   90.00
#
_symmetry.space_group_name_H-M   'P 1'
#
loop_
_entity.id
_entity.type
_entity.pdbx_description
1 polymer ?
#
loop_
_entity_poly.entity_id
_entity_poly.type
_entity_poly.pdbx_seq_one_letter_code
_entity_poly.pdbx_strand_id
1 'polypeptide(L)'
;MCFLYKDLLIALFIARNECACNPVLFFAILSNQRSGSGWFETLLNSHINVSSNGEIFSVIERRKNASSVLLTLDTVYNLDWLNSASKNECSAAIGLKWMLNQGLMEHHKEIAEYFNRKRVSVIFLFRRNLLRRMVSLLANSYDRYAKLLNGTHKSHVHSAEEADILSKYKPTIDSTLLLDDLKDMEMRAAKVLEYFNNTRHKILYYEDLVRNPNKLKHVQEFLGLPRLELTSRQVKIHRGPLSELIQNWDDVNKTLKGTVYESFLEADY
;
A
#
# COMPACT_ATOMS: atom_id res chain seq x y z
N MET A 1 -15.68 -5.76 35.38
CA MET A 1 -16.12 -4.35 35.34
C MET A 1 -14.87 -3.50 35.12
N CYS A 2 -14.53 -3.19 33.86
CA CYS A 2 -13.34 -2.39 33.55
C CYS A 2 -13.66 -0.93 33.88
N PHE A 3 -13.08 -0.42 34.97
CA PHE A 3 -13.17 0.97 35.38
C PHE A 3 -12.30 1.81 34.43
N LEU A 4 -12.93 2.53 33.51
CA LEU A 4 -12.31 3.66 32.83
C LEU A 4 -13.15 4.90 33.09
N TYR A 5 -12.46 5.92 33.57
CA TYR A 5 -12.96 7.25 33.85
C TYR A 5 -13.86 7.76 32.72
N LYS A 6 -14.95 8.40 33.12
CA LYS A 6 -15.84 9.20 32.29
C LYS A 6 -15.00 10.09 31.36
N ASP A 7 -14.97 9.76 30.08
CA ASP A 7 -15.24 10.71 29.00
C ASP A 7 -15.57 9.93 27.72
N LEU A 8 -16.63 10.41 27.07
CA LEU A 8 -17.39 9.84 25.97
C LEU A 8 -16.53 9.19 24.85
N LEU A 9 -16.26 7.89 24.94
CA LEU A 9 -15.87 7.05 23.80
C LEU A 9 -16.75 5.80 23.79
N ILE A 10 -17.58 5.68 22.75
CA ILE A 10 -18.27 4.43 22.43
C ILE A 10 -17.20 3.46 21.95
N ALA A 11 -16.63 2.69 22.88
CA ALA A 11 -15.82 1.52 22.56
C ALA A 11 -16.79 0.41 22.09
N LEU A 12 -16.64 -0.03 20.83
CA LEU A 12 -17.30 -1.25 20.37
C LEU A 12 -16.75 -2.42 21.21
N PHE A 13 -17.61 -3.06 21.98
CA PHE A 13 -17.29 -4.23 22.80
C PHE A 13 -17.20 -5.48 21.92
N ILE A 14 -16.09 -6.20 22.02
CA ILE A 14 -15.85 -7.47 21.33
C ILE A 14 -16.70 -8.60 21.96
N ALA A 15 -17.31 -9.45 21.12
CA ALA A 15 -18.04 -10.67 21.49
C ALA A 15 -17.16 -11.85 21.96
N ARG A 16 -16.02 -11.55 22.61
CA ARG A 16 -15.19 -12.50 23.37
C ARG A 16 -14.76 -11.76 24.64
N ASN A 17 -15.28 -12.19 25.79
CA ASN A 17 -15.06 -11.57 27.11
C ASN A 17 -13.56 -11.36 27.44
N GLU A 18 -12.66 -12.13 26.84
CA GLU A 18 -11.21 -12.05 27.06
C GLU A 18 -10.55 -10.79 26.49
N CYS A 19 -11.15 -10.13 25.49
CA CYS A 19 -10.54 -8.99 24.78
C CYS A 19 -11.34 -7.69 24.86
N ALA A 20 -12.43 -7.70 25.64
CA ALA A 20 -13.37 -6.60 25.75
C ALA A 20 -12.77 -5.28 26.29
N CYS A 21 -11.59 -5.31 26.90
CA CYS A 21 -10.97 -4.13 27.53
C CYS A 21 -9.77 -3.53 26.79
N ASN A 22 -9.48 -3.95 25.54
CA ASN A 22 -8.40 -3.36 24.74
C ASN A 22 -8.98 -2.55 23.56
N PRO A 23 -8.71 -1.23 23.48
CA PRO A 23 -9.17 -0.43 22.35
C PRO A 23 -8.47 -0.87 21.06
N VAL A 24 -9.25 -1.12 20.01
CA VAL A 24 -8.74 -1.45 18.68
C VAL A 24 -8.40 -0.16 17.93
N LEU A 25 -7.20 -0.08 17.38
CA LEU A 25 -6.76 1.04 16.55
C LEU A 25 -7.02 0.75 15.07
N PHE A 26 -7.50 1.75 14.34
CA PHE A 26 -7.78 1.62 12.92
C PHE A 26 -6.69 2.23 12.06
N PHE A 27 -6.40 1.61 10.92
CA PHE A 27 -5.46 2.18 9.94
C PHE A 27 -5.88 1.95 8.49
N ALA A 28 -5.30 2.74 7.59
CA ALA A 28 -5.43 2.57 6.15
C ALA A 28 -4.06 2.80 5.47
N ILE A 29 -3.63 1.86 4.64
CA ILE A 29 -2.41 2.00 3.82
C ILE A 29 -2.81 2.59 2.47
N LEU A 30 -2.53 3.86 2.25
CA LEU A 30 -2.84 4.56 1.01
C LEU A 30 -1.60 4.55 0.10
N SER A 31 -1.76 4.02 -1.11
CA SER A 31 -0.61 3.78 -1.99
C SER A 31 -1.00 3.80 -3.46
N ASN A 32 0.00 3.82 -4.34
CA ASN A 32 -0.18 3.54 -5.76
C ASN A 32 0.21 2.08 -6.04
N GLN A 33 -0.33 1.49 -7.12
CA GLN A 33 0.16 0.19 -7.59
C GLN A 33 1.68 0.19 -7.76
N ARG A 34 2.29 -0.95 -7.43
CA ARG A 34 3.75 -1.21 -7.56
C ARG A 34 4.66 -0.34 -6.70
N SER A 35 4.12 0.22 -5.62
CA SER A 35 4.90 1.01 -4.63
C SER A 35 5.37 0.19 -3.42
N GLY A 36 5.31 -1.14 -3.49
CA GLY A 36 5.74 -2.03 -2.38
C GLY A 36 4.70 -2.28 -1.30
N SER A 37 3.47 -1.77 -1.45
CA SER A 37 2.41 -1.90 -0.44
C SER A 37 1.91 -3.32 -0.19
N GLY A 38 1.97 -4.22 -1.19
CA GLY A 38 1.73 -5.65 -0.98
C GLY A 38 2.74 -6.30 -0.04
N TRP A 39 4.04 -6.04 -0.26
CA TRP A 39 5.11 -6.54 0.61
C TRP A 39 5.00 -5.94 2.03
N PHE A 40 4.80 -4.63 2.12
CA PHE A 40 4.62 -3.94 3.40
C PHE A 40 3.40 -4.45 4.19
N GLU A 41 2.29 -4.70 3.52
CA GLU A 41 1.11 -5.29 4.15
C GLU A 41 1.40 -6.70 4.70
N THR A 42 2.14 -7.54 3.96
CA THR A 42 2.52 -8.87 4.48
C THR A 42 3.42 -8.79 5.70
N LEU A 43 4.31 -7.80 5.78
CA LEU A 43 5.11 -7.54 6.99
C LEU A 43 4.19 -7.21 8.16
N LEU A 44 3.26 -6.27 7.99
CA LEU A 44 2.31 -5.90 9.06
C LEU A 44 1.46 -7.10 9.49
N ASN A 45 0.95 -7.90 8.55
CA ASN A 45 0.14 -9.08 8.88
C ASN A 45 0.91 -10.20 9.59
N SER A 46 2.25 -10.21 9.51
CA SER A 46 3.07 -11.13 10.33
C SER A 46 3.06 -10.80 11.82
N HIS A 47 2.67 -9.57 12.20
CA HIS A 47 2.50 -9.18 13.59
C HIS A 47 1.23 -9.80 14.18
N ILE A 48 1.32 -10.57 15.26
CA ILE A 48 0.19 -11.29 15.89
C ILE A 48 -1.07 -10.42 16.10
N ASN A 49 -0.91 -9.20 16.60
CA ASN A 49 -2.03 -8.28 16.90
C ASN A 49 -2.50 -7.39 15.73
N VAL A 50 -2.10 -7.65 14.49
CA VAL A 50 -2.48 -6.83 13.31
C VAL A 50 -3.29 -7.65 12.31
N SER A 51 -4.35 -7.04 11.77
CA SER A 51 -5.06 -7.56 10.60
C SER A 51 -5.30 -6.45 9.57
N SER A 52 -4.62 -6.55 8.43
CA SER A 52 -4.85 -5.75 7.22
C SER A 52 -5.61 -6.58 6.20
N ASN A 53 -6.77 -6.07 5.78
CA ASN A 53 -7.78 -6.78 5.01
C ASN A 53 -7.56 -6.75 3.48
N GLY A 54 -6.37 -6.39 2.99
CA GLY A 54 -6.09 -6.32 1.56
C GLY A 54 -6.79 -5.16 0.85
N GLU A 55 -6.86 -5.26 -0.47
CA GLU A 55 -7.48 -4.25 -1.35
C GLU A 55 -8.99 -4.47 -1.48
N ILE A 56 -9.73 -4.27 -0.40
CA ILE A 56 -11.18 -4.48 -0.39
C ILE A 56 -11.89 -3.60 -1.42
N PHE A 57 -11.36 -2.40 -1.69
CA PHE A 57 -11.93 -1.45 -2.65
C PHE A 57 -11.49 -1.71 -4.09
N SER A 58 -10.82 -2.82 -4.40
CA SER A 58 -10.65 -3.30 -5.78
C SER A 58 -11.97 -3.72 -6.44
N VAL A 59 -12.99 -4.04 -5.65
CA VAL A 59 -14.37 -4.37 -6.09
C VAL A 59 -15.17 -3.09 -6.35
N ILE A 60 -15.75 -2.95 -7.54
CA ILE A 60 -16.39 -1.71 -8.03
C ILE A 60 -17.60 -1.34 -7.16
N GLU A 61 -18.41 -2.32 -6.78
CA GLU A 61 -19.63 -2.19 -5.98
C GLU A 61 -19.40 -1.44 -4.68
N ARG A 62 -18.25 -1.67 -4.05
CA ARG A 62 -17.89 -1.08 -2.75
C ARG A 62 -17.48 0.39 -2.87
N ARG A 63 -17.25 0.88 -4.08
CA ARG A 63 -16.82 2.26 -4.37
C ARG A 63 -17.67 2.97 -5.41
N LYS A 64 -18.94 2.52 -5.60
CA LYS A 64 -19.88 3.14 -6.55
C LYS A 64 -20.22 4.59 -6.20
N ASN A 65 -20.25 4.91 -4.92
CA ASN A 65 -20.47 6.26 -4.38
C ASN A 65 -19.95 6.34 -2.94
N ALA A 66 -19.94 7.55 -2.37
CA ALA A 66 -19.46 7.81 -1.01
C ALA A 66 -20.20 6.94 0.03
N SER A 67 -21.53 6.78 -0.05
CA SER A 67 -22.29 5.96 0.89
C SER A 67 -21.86 4.50 0.88
N SER A 68 -21.62 3.91 -0.29
CA SER A 68 -21.10 2.54 -0.41
C SER A 68 -19.70 2.40 0.18
N VAL A 69 -18.85 3.42 0.00
CA VAL A 69 -17.52 3.47 0.59
C VAL A 69 -17.61 3.48 2.11
N LEU A 70 -18.38 4.40 2.69
CA LEU A 70 -18.51 4.55 4.14
C LEU A 70 -19.13 3.32 4.79
N LEU A 71 -20.15 2.71 4.15
CA LEU A 71 -20.74 1.44 4.62
C LEU A 71 -19.70 0.33 4.67
N THR A 72 -18.87 0.21 3.63
CA THR A 72 -17.79 -0.79 3.58
C THR A 72 -16.75 -0.54 4.68
N LEU A 73 -16.37 0.73 4.91
CA LEU A 73 -15.46 1.08 6.01
C LEU A 73 -16.06 0.74 7.37
N ASP A 74 -17.35 1.00 7.59
CA ASP A 74 -18.03 0.61 8.82
C ASP A 74 -18.04 -0.91 8.99
N THR A 75 -18.31 -1.71 7.95
CA THR A 75 -18.21 -3.18 8.05
C THR A 75 -16.81 -3.64 8.50
N VAL A 76 -15.76 -3.02 7.98
CA VAL A 76 -14.37 -3.38 8.35
C VAL A 76 -14.04 -2.96 9.78
N TYR A 77 -14.33 -1.71 10.13
CA TYR A 77 -13.93 -1.14 11.42
C TYR A 77 -14.89 -1.48 12.56
N ASN A 78 -16.08 -2.00 12.27
CA ASN A 78 -16.95 -2.65 13.25
C ASN A 78 -16.58 -4.14 13.47
N LEU A 79 -15.55 -4.64 12.78
CA LEU A 79 -15.06 -6.03 12.86
C LEU A 79 -16.03 -7.08 12.30
N ASP A 80 -16.97 -6.66 11.47
CA ASP A 80 -17.91 -7.54 10.77
C ASP A 80 -17.29 -8.17 9.51
N TRP A 81 -16.04 -7.82 9.20
CA TRP A 81 -15.31 -8.28 8.01
C TRP A 81 -14.49 -9.54 8.28
N LEU A 82 -14.99 -10.68 7.83
CA LEU A 82 -14.30 -11.98 7.94
C LEU A 82 -13.62 -12.36 6.61
N ASN A 83 -12.30 -12.53 6.63
CA ASN A 83 -11.49 -12.97 5.50
C ASN A 83 -10.27 -13.80 5.96
N SER A 84 -9.39 -14.14 5.03
CA SER A 84 -8.16 -14.89 5.34
C SER A 84 -7.14 -14.13 6.21
N ALA A 85 -7.29 -12.82 6.39
CA ALA A 85 -6.49 -12.01 7.30
C ALA A 85 -7.11 -11.93 8.71
N SER A 86 -8.35 -12.37 8.90
CA SER A 86 -8.97 -12.49 10.22
C SER A 86 -8.20 -13.49 11.08
N LYS A 87 -7.86 -13.09 12.29
CA LYS A 87 -7.07 -13.90 13.23
C LYS A 87 -7.99 -14.51 14.28
N ASN A 88 -7.63 -15.71 14.74
CA ASN A 88 -8.29 -16.37 15.86
C ASN A 88 -7.99 -15.67 17.20
N GLU A 89 -6.92 -14.88 17.23
CA GLU A 89 -6.45 -14.06 18.35
C GLU A 89 -6.96 -12.61 18.22
N CYS A 90 -6.91 -11.87 19.33
CA CYS A 90 -7.40 -10.51 19.37
C CYS A 90 -6.46 -9.54 18.67
N SER A 91 -6.98 -8.86 17.66
CA SER A 91 -6.24 -7.84 16.93
C SER A 91 -6.31 -6.50 17.65
N ALA A 92 -5.16 -5.87 17.89
CA ALA A 92 -5.06 -4.53 18.45
C ALA A 92 -5.07 -3.44 17.35
N ALA A 93 -4.73 -3.80 16.11
CA ALA A 93 -4.81 -2.90 14.96
C ALA A 93 -5.50 -3.56 13.76
N ILE A 94 -6.52 -2.90 13.24
CA ILE A 94 -7.32 -3.34 12.10
C ILE A 94 -7.22 -2.32 10.98
N GLY A 95 -6.97 -2.80 9.77
CA GLY A 95 -6.85 -1.90 8.63
C GLY A 95 -7.09 -2.57 7.30
N LEU A 96 -6.74 -1.83 6.27
CA LEU A 96 -6.87 -2.22 4.89
C LEU A 96 -5.80 -1.54 4.04
N LYS A 97 -5.57 -2.08 2.85
CA LYS A 97 -4.75 -1.45 1.83
C LYS A 97 -5.66 -0.85 0.76
N TRP A 98 -5.38 0.37 0.35
CA TRP A 98 -6.20 1.09 -0.61
C TRP A 98 -5.34 1.79 -1.65
N MET A 99 -5.58 1.46 -2.92
CA MET A 99 -4.88 2.11 -4.01
C MET A 99 -5.56 3.42 -4.40
N LEU A 100 -4.78 4.44 -4.78
CA LEU A 100 -5.31 5.78 -5.12
C LEU A 100 -6.32 5.76 -6.27
N ASN A 101 -6.27 4.78 -7.17
CA ASN A 101 -7.22 4.61 -8.28
C ASN A 101 -8.49 3.81 -7.93
N GLN A 102 -8.73 3.51 -6.65
CA GLN A 102 -9.87 2.69 -6.22
C GLN A 102 -10.94 3.52 -5.50
N GLY A 103 -11.33 4.68 -6.04
CA GLY A 103 -12.42 5.51 -5.49
C GLY A 103 -12.00 6.45 -4.36
N LEU A 104 -10.76 6.35 -3.89
CA LEU A 104 -10.22 7.15 -2.79
C LEU A 104 -10.14 8.64 -3.15
N MET A 105 -9.68 8.96 -4.37
CA MET A 105 -9.48 10.34 -4.81
C MET A 105 -10.82 11.02 -5.12
N GLU A 106 -11.78 10.24 -5.60
CA GLU A 106 -13.11 10.68 -6.01
C GLU A 106 -13.99 11.05 -4.80
N HIS A 107 -13.86 10.33 -3.69
CA HIS A 107 -14.66 10.52 -2.46
C HIS A 107 -13.82 11.00 -1.27
N HIS A 108 -12.74 11.74 -1.54
CA HIS A 108 -11.73 12.08 -0.54
C HIS A 108 -12.28 12.87 0.66
N LYS A 109 -13.27 13.75 0.47
CA LYS A 109 -13.83 14.59 1.56
C LYS A 109 -14.52 13.72 2.61
N GLU A 110 -15.45 12.88 2.16
CA GLU A 110 -16.23 12.00 3.01
C GLU A 110 -15.33 10.98 3.72
N ILE A 111 -14.30 10.48 3.02
CA ILE A 111 -13.33 9.53 3.59
C ILE A 111 -12.45 10.22 4.65
N ALA A 112 -11.96 11.44 4.39
CA ALA A 112 -11.14 12.18 5.35
C ALA A 112 -11.93 12.53 6.61
N GLU A 113 -13.19 12.96 6.47
CA GLU A 113 -14.11 13.18 7.59
C GLU A 113 -14.35 11.89 8.39
N TYR A 114 -14.58 10.78 7.70
CA TYR A 114 -14.74 9.46 8.33
C TYR A 114 -13.48 9.06 9.10
N PHE A 115 -12.30 9.18 8.49
CA PHE A 115 -11.01 8.84 9.12
C PHE A 115 -10.79 9.65 10.39
N ASN A 116 -11.08 10.95 10.38
CA ASN A 116 -10.96 11.78 11.57
C ASN A 116 -11.96 11.38 12.67
N ARG A 117 -13.23 11.17 12.32
CA ARG A 117 -14.28 10.75 13.26
C ARG A 117 -13.95 9.41 13.93
N LYS A 118 -13.46 8.43 13.15
CA LYS A 118 -13.12 7.08 13.63
C LYS A 118 -11.67 6.96 14.11
N ARG A 119 -10.89 8.04 14.10
CA ARG A 119 -9.46 8.06 14.47
C ARG A 119 -8.61 7.06 13.69
N VAL A 120 -8.89 6.91 12.40
CA VAL A 120 -8.12 6.05 11.48
C VAL A 120 -6.75 6.68 11.24
N SER A 121 -5.71 5.87 11.43
CA SER A 121 -4.32 6.24 11.19
C SER A 121 -3.93 5.95 9.74
N VAL A 122 -3.55 6.99 9.01
CA VAL A 122 -3.23 6.87 7.59
C VAL A 122 -1.73 6.60 7.40
N ILE A 123 -1.39 5.58 6.62
CA ILE A 123 -0.02 5.29 6.22
C ILE A 123 0.08 5.51 4.72
N PHE A 124 0.74 6.59 4.30
CA PHE A 124 1.11 6.77 2.91
C PHE A 124 2.35 5.94 2.60
N LEU A 125 2.28 5.10 1.59
CA LEU A 125 3.43 4.36 1.10
C LEU A 125 3.64 4.63 -0.39
N PHE A 126 4.71 5.35 -0.70
CA PHE A 126 5.10 5.67 -2.07
C PHE A 126 6.44 5.03 -2.44
N ARG A 127 6.77 5.11 -3.73
CA ARG A 127 8.07 4.71 -4.27
C ARG A 127 8.68 5.93 -4.92
N ARG A 128 9.90 6.30 -4.54
CA ARG A 128 10.56 7.52 -5.05
C ARG A 128 10.93 7.37 -6.51
N ASN A 129 11.47 6.22 -6.91
CA ASN A 129 11.83 6.00 -8.31
C ASN A 129 10.57 5.65 -9.13
N LEU A 130 9.98 6.68 -9.75
CA LEU A 130 8.75 6.57 -10.53
C LEU A 130 8.96 5.84 -11.86
N LEU A 131 10.12 5.98 -12.51
CA LEU A 131 10.47 5.23 -13.72
C LEU A 131 10.51 3.72 -13.43
N ARG A 132 11.16 3.31 -12.35
CA ARG A 132 11.20 1.89 -11.93
C ARG A 132 9.81 1.37 -11.55
N ARG A 133 8.98 2.23 -10.95
CA ARG A 133 7.58 1.88 -10.70
C ARG A 133 6.82 1.65 -12.01
N MET A 134 7.01 2.51 -13.01
CA MET A 134 6.41 2.38 -14.34
C MET A 134 6.83 1.07 -15.03
N VAL A 135 8.13 0.73 -15.02
CA VAL A 135 8.62 -0.57 -15.53
C VAL A 135 7.87 -1.73 -14.86
N SER A 136 7.77 -1.69 -13.52
CA SER A 136 7.06 -2.74 -12.80
C SER A 136 5.54 -2.76 -13.05
N LEU A 137 4.93 -1.64 -13.41
CA LEU A 137 3.51 -1.55 -13.79
C LEU A 137 3.29 -2.20 -15.15
N LEU A 138 4.11 -1.84 -16.13
CA LEU A 138 4.01 -2.36 -17.50
C LEU A 138 4.28 -3.87 -17.53
N ALA A 139 5.32 -4.35 -16.83
CA ALA A 139 5.61 -5.78 -16.73
C ALA A 139 4.48 -6.58 -16.05
N ASN A 140 3.92 -6.05 -14.95
CA ASN A 140 2.76 -6.67 -14.31
C ASN A 140 1.52 -6.68 -15.23
N SER A 141 1.34 -5.63 -16.03
CA SER A 141 0.23 -5.54 -16.99
C SER A 141 0.38 -6.57 -18.10
N TYR A 142 1.59 -6.75 -18.63
CA TYR A 142 1.90 -7.76 -19.62
C TYR A 142 1.61 -9.17 -19.11
N ASP A 143 2.05 -9.50 -17.89
CA ASP A 143 1.83 -10.82 -17.29
C ASP A 143 0.34 -11.17 -17.08
N ARG A 144 -0.57 -10.18 -16.99
CA ARG A 144 -2.02 -10.46 -16.94
C ARG A 144 -2.52 -11.23 -18.15
N TYR A 145 -1.90 -11.01 -19.31
CA TYR A 145 -2.24 -11.68 -20.57
C TYR A 145 -1.28 -12.82 -20.87
N ALA A 146 0.03 -12.58 -20.72
CA ALA A 146 1.07 -13.55 -21.05
C ALA A 146 1.11 -14.73 -20.07
N LYS A 147 0.72 -14.53 -18.81
CA LYS A 147 0.60 -15.57 -17.77
C LYS A 147 1.85 -16.45 -17.68
N LEU A 148 3.00 -15.80 -17.49
CA LEU A 148 4.33 -16.38 -17.64
C LEU A 148 4.63 -17.51 -16.65
N LEU A 149 3.87 -17.58 -15.54
CA LEU A 149 4.02 -18.61 -14.52
C LEU A 149 2.88 -19.63 -14.63
N ASN A 150 3.12 -20.71 -15.38
CA ASN A 150 2.20 -21.85 -15.52
C ASN A 150 0.77 -21.44 -15.92
N GLY A 151 0.62 -20.48 -16.84
CA GLY A 151 -0.70 -20.03 -17.29
C GLY A 151 -1.48 -19.22 -16.25
N THR A 152 -0.82 -18.77 -15.18
CA THR A 152 -1.41 -17.94 -14.12
C THR A 152 -0.72 -16.59 -14.03
N HIS A 153 -1.50 -15.51 -13.92
CA HIS A 153 -0.99 -14.18 -13.60
C HIS A 153 -0.56 -14.12 -12.12
N LYS A 154 0.64 -13.60 -11.84
CA LYS A 154 1.14 -13.41 -10.48
C LYS A 154 1.66 -11.99 -10.28
N SER A 155 0.94 -11.20 -9.47
CA SER A 155 1.37 -9.85 -9.13
C SER A 155 2.53 -9.82 -8.12
N HIS A 156 2.71 -10.90 -7.35
CA HIS A 156 3.77 -11.09 -6.36
C HIS A 156 4.25 -12.54 -6.43
N VAL A 157 5.53 -12.74 -6.11
CA VAL A 157 6.21 -14.04 -6.15
C VAL A 157 6.92 -14.33 -4.84
N HIS A 158 7.15 -15.60 -4.54
CA HIS A 158 7.77 -16.04 -3.29
C HIS A 158 9.11 -16.77 -3.49
N SER A 159 9.55 -16.96 -4.74
CA SER A 159 10.83 -17.57 -5.07
C SER A 159 11.67 -16.68 -5.98
N ALA A 160 12.99 -16.90 -5.99
CA ALA A 160 13.90 -16.18 -6.87
C ALA A 160 13.69 -16.58 -8.33
N GLU A 161 13.41 -17.86 -8.58
CA GLU A 161 13.17 -18.42 -9.91
C GLU A 161 11.93 -17.80 -10.56
N GLU A 162 10.82 -17.68 -9.82
CA GLU A 162 9.61 -17.00 -10.30
C GLU A 162 9.87 -15.52 -10.58
N ALA A 163 10.64 -14.85 -9.72
CA ALA A 163 11.04 -13.46 -9.91
C ALA A 163 11.84 -13.27 -11.20
N ASP A 164 12.81 -14.15 -11.44
CA ASP A 164 13.68 -14.12 -12.62
C ASP A 164 12.90 -14.39 -13.92
N ILE A 165 11.88 -15.25 -13.88
CA ILE A 165 10.98 -15.46 -15.03
C ILE A 165 10.21 -14.17 -15.36
N LEU A 166 9.59 -13.55 -14.36
CA LEU A 166 8.78 -12.35 -14.57
C LEU A 166 9.62 -11.13 -14.98
N SER A 167 10.86 -11.01 -14.51
CA SER A 167 11.75 -9.89 -14.85
C SER A 167 12.33 -9.96 -16.26
N LYS A 168 12.17 -11.07 -16.99
CA LYS A 168 12.66 -11.20 -18.38
C LYS A 168 11.94 -10.27 -19.35
N TYR A 169 10.68 -9.95 -19.08
CA TYR A 169 9.95 -9.03 -19.92
C TYR A 169 10.46 -7.59 -19.70
N LYS A 170 10.92 -6.97 -20.79
CA LYS A 170 11.38 -5.59 -20.82
C LYS A 170 10.33 -4.74 -21.54
N PRO A 171 9.60 -3.85 -20.86
CA PRO A 171 8.68 -2.96 -21.54
C PRO A 171 9.42 -1.97 -22.43
N THR A 172 8.78 -1.63 -23.56
CA THR A 172 9.07 -0.42 -24.32
C THR A 172 8.30 0.73 -23.68
N ILE A 173 8.97 1.84 -23.38
CA ILE A 173 8.37 3.03 -22.78
C ILE A 173 8.19 4.11 -23.85
N ASP A 174 7.01 4.69 -23.92
CA ASP A 174 6.76 5.83 -24.81
C ASP A 174 7.52 7.06 -24.31
N SER A 175 8.61 7.37 -24.98
CA SER A 175 9.48 8.48 -24.61
C SER A 175 8.84 9.85 -24.90
N THR A 176 7.82 9.91 -25.75
CA THR A 176 7.13 11.16 -26.07
C THR A 176 6.23 11.62 -24.93
N LEU A 177 5.65 10.68 -24.17
CA LEU A 177 4.75 10.94 -23.04
C LEU A 177 5.43 10.81 -21.67
N LEU A 178 6.67 10.31 -21.63
CA LEU A 178 7.35 9.92 -20.39
C LEU A 178 7.42 11.05 -19.35
N LEU A 179 7.76 12.28 -19.75
CA LEU A 179 7.86 13.40 -18.81
C LEU A 179 6.50 13.78 -18.22
N ASP A 180 5.44 13.75 -19.03
CA ASP A 180 4.09 14.05 -18.60
C ASP A 180 3.55 12.94 -17.69
N ASP A 181 3.78 11.67 -18.04
CA ASP A 181 3.42 10.53 -17.20
C ASP A 181 4.10 10.61 -15.81
N LEU A 182 5.40 10.93 -15.76
CA LEU A 182 6.13 11.06 -14.49
C LEU A 182 5.59 12.22 -13.66
N LYS A 183 5.27 13.35 -14.31
CA LYS A 183 4.66 14.52 -13.65
C LYS A 183 3.28 14.20 -13.09
N ASP A 184 2.44 13.53 -13.85
CA ASP A 184 1.10 13.10 -13.42
C ASP A 184 1.18 12.15 -12.22
N MET A 185 2.14 11.22 -12.24
CA MET A 185 2.40 10.33 -11.13
C MET A 185 2.79 11.06 -9.85
N GLU A 186 3.62 12.10 -9.95
CA GLU A 186 4.04 12.95 -8.83
C GLU A 186 2.88 13.82 -8.32
N MET A 187 2.18 14.51 -9.23
CA MET A 187 1.01 15.33 -8.90
C MET A 187 -0.07 14.53 -8.18
N ARG A 188 -0.28 13.28 -8.57
CA ARG A 188 -1.26 12.41 -7.89
C ARG A 188 -0.87 12.10 -6.45
N ALA A 189 0.42 11.89 -6.18
CA ALA A 189 0.93 11.69 -4.83
C ALA A 189 0.81 12.98 -4.00
N ALA A 190 1.15 14.13 -4.57
CA ALA A 190 0.98 15.42 -3.90
C ALA A 190 -0.50 15.69 -3.54
N LYS A 191 -1.40 15.41 -4.48
CA LYS A 191 -2.84 15.67 -4.30
C LYS A 191 -3.48 14.80 -3.22
N VAL A 192 -3.11 13.52 -3.11
CA VAL A 192 -3.63 12.71 -2.00
C VAL A 192 -3.09 13.19 -0.64
N LEU A 193 -1.84 13.65 -0.57
CA LEU A 193 -1.29 14.22 0.65
C LEU A 193 -2.03 15.49 1.06
N GLU A 194 -2.39 16.34 0.10
CA GLU A 194 -3.22 17.53 0.33
C GLU A 194 -4.60 17.15 0.88
N TYR A 195 -5.28 16.20 0.24
CA TYR A 195 -6.63 15.78 0.62
C TYR A 195 -6.75 15.22 2.05
N PHE A 196 -5.68 14.63 2.55
CA PHE A 196 -5.65 13.95 3.84
C PHE A 196 -4.70 14.61 4.84
N ASN A 197 -4.28 15.86 4.58
CA ASN A 197 -3.32 16.61 5.41
C ASN A 197 -3.76 16.73 6.89
N ASN A 198 -5.07 16.85 7.13
CA ASN A 198 -5.69 16.99 8.44
C ASN A 198 -5.99 15.65 9.12
N THR A 199 -5.63 14.52 8.51
CA THR A 199 -5.74 13.20 9.14
C THR A 199 -4.47 12.84 9.90
N ARG A 200 -4.58 11.99 10.92
CA ARG A 200 -3.40 11.43 11.59
C ARG A 200 -2.65 10.53 10.61
N HIS A 201 -1.51 10.98 10.08
CA HIS A 201 -0.82 10.25 9.03
C HIS A 201 0.69 10.10 9.24
N LYS A 202 1.26 9.12 8.54
CA LYS A 202 2.71 8.93 8.38
C LYS A 202 3.04 8.70 6.91
N ILE A 203 4.03 9.40 6.39
CA ILE A 203 4.53 9.24 5.02
C ILE A 203 5.75 8.33 5.03
N LEU A 204 5.71 7.29 4.21
CA LEU A 204 6.78 6.31 4.03
C LEU A 204 7.12 6.19 2.55
N TYR A 205 8.39 5.89 2.32
CA TYR A 205 8.89 5.55 1.00
C TYR A 205 9.49 4.15 1.04
N TYR A 206 9.21 3.37 0.00
CA TYR A 206 9.67 2.00 -0.14
C TYR A 206 11.18 1.87 0.07
N GLU A 207 11.95 2.79 -0.51
CA GLU A 207 13.41 2.80 -0.44
C GLU A 207 13.90 2.94 1.01
N ASP A 208 13.23 3.73 1.85
CA ASP A 208 13.58 3.88 3.27
C ASP A 208 13.31 2.61 4.07
N LEU A 209 12.21 1.91 3.76
CA LEU A 209 11.83 0.67 4.42
C LEU A 209 12.80 -0.46 4.09
N VAL A 210 13.29 -0.51 2.85
CA VAL A 210 14.27 -1.52 2.41
C VAL A 210 15.65 -1.25 2.99
N ARG A 211 16.08 0.02 3.04
CA ARG A 211 17.42 0.38 3.57
C ARG A 211 17.50 0.35 5.09
N ASN A 212 16.42 0.67 5.79
CA ASN A 212 16.43 0.83 7.24
C ASN A 212 15.26 0.07 7.89
N PRO A 213 15.52 -1.19 8.35
CA PRO A 213 14.53 -1.99 9.05
C PRO A 213 13.93 -1.32 10.30
N ASN A 214 14.66 -0.39 10.96
CA ASN A 214 14.12 0.33 12.12
C ASN A 214 12.90 1.22 11.77
N LYS A 215 12.72 1.59 10.50
CA LYS A 215 11.51 2.31 10.07
C LYS A 215 10.24 1.48 10.32
N LEU A 216 10.30 0.15 10.21
CA LEU A 216 9.17 -0.72 10.53
C LEU A 216 8.84 -0.71 12.03
N LYS A 217 9.82 -0.53 12.91
CA LYS A 217 9.59 -0.38 14.37
C LYS A 217 8.81 0.91 14.66
N HIS A 218 9.17 2.01 14.01
CA HIS A 218 8.42 3.27 14.12
C HIS A 218 7.00 3.21 13.54
N VAL A 219 6.74 2.33 12.57
CA VAL A 219 5.37 2.07 12.09
C VAL A 219 4.55 1.34 13.13
N GLN A 220 5.12 0.32 13.79
CA GLN A 220 4.45 -0.40 14.87
C GLN A 220 4.07 0.55 16.02
N GLU A 221 5.00 1.41 16.45
CA GLU A 221 4.72 2.44 17.46
C GLU A 221 3.64 3.43 17.02
N PHE A 222 3.68 3.86 15.75
CA PHE A 222 2.65 4.74 15.20
C PHE A 222 1.27 4.09 15.22
N LEU A 223 1.19 2.77 15.10
CA LEU A 223 -0.03 1.98 15.21
C LEU A 223 -0.34 1.55 16.66
N GLY A 224 0.41 2.01 17.66
CA GLY A 224 0.20 1.65 19.07
C GLY A 224 0.54 0.20 19.40
N LEU A 225 1.38 -0.44 18.59
CA LEU A 225 1.73 -1.86 18.71
C LEU A 225 3.07 -2.05 19.44
N PRO A 226 3.26 -3.19 20.13
CA PRO A 226 4.58 -3.59 20.59
C PRO A 226 5.51 -3.81 19.39
N ARG A 227 6.81 -3.61 19.59
CA ARG A 227 7.82 -3.85 18.55
C ARG A 227 8.09 -5.35 18.45
N LEU A 228 7.76 -5.93 17.31
CA LEU A 228 8.13 -7.29 16.92
C LEU A 228 8.98 -7.24 15.64
N GLU A 229 9.72 -8.33 15.41
CA GLU A 229 10.38 -8.56 14.13
C GLU A 229 9.33 -9.03 13.11
N LEU A 230 9.22 -8.29 12.00
CA LEU A 230 8.23 -8.54 10.97
C LEU A 230 8.86 -9.32 9.81
N THR A 231 8.11 -10.26 9.25
CA THR A 231 8.61 -11.13 8.16
C THR A 231 7.69 -11.11 6.96
N SER A 232 8.26 -11.32 5.78
CA SER A 232 7.52 -11.46 4.52
C SER A 232 8.18 -12.52 3.66
N ARG A 233 7.36 -13.28 2.93
CA ARG A 233 7.82 -14.24 1.92
C ARG A 233 7.91 -13.63 0.52
N GLN A 234 7.49 -12.37 0.34
CA GLN A 234 7.51 -11.74 -0.98
C GLN A 234 8.92 -11.36 -1.40
N VAL A 235 9.21 -11.62 -2.67
CA VAL A 235 10.52 -11.35 -3.28
C VAL A 235 10.40 -10.20 -4.29
N LYS A 236 11.41 -9.31 -4.32
CA LYS A 236 11.50 -8.25 -5.33
C LYS A 236 11.78 -8.86 -6.71
N ILE A 237 10.85 -8.64 -7.65
CA ILE A 237 10.92 -9.12 -9.05
C ILE A 237 12.02 -8.38 -9.82
N HIS A 238 11.86 -7.08 -10.01
CA HIS A 238 12.78 -6.28 -10.82
C HIS A 238 14.00 -5.84 -9.99
N ARG A 239 15.14 -6.49 -10.24
CA ARG A 239 16.46 -6.20 -9.64
C ARG A 239 17.42 -5.66 -10.70
N GLY A 240 18.53 -5.06 -10.29
CA GLY A 240 19.55 -4.53 -11.22
C GLY A 240 19.22 -3.15 -11.81
N PRO A 241 20.08 -2.66 -12.71
CA PRO A 241 19.95 -1.34 -13.34
C PRO A 241 18.77 -1.27 -14.30
N LEU A 242 18.19 -0.08 -14.49
CA LEU A 242 17.04 0.09 -15.38
C LEU A 242 17.37 -0.11 -16.85
N SER A 243 18.62 0.10 -17.25
CA SER A 243 19.13 -0.20 -18.59
C SER A 243 18.94 -1.66 -19.00
N GLU A 244 18.97 -2.58 -18.05
CA GLU A 244 18.73 -4.00 -18.30
C GLU A 244 17.24 -4.36 -18.31
N LEU A 245 16.37 -3.47 -17.82
CA LEU A 245 14.94 -3.73 -17.60
C LEU A 245 14.03 -3.01 -18.59
N ILE A 246 14.57 -2.15 -19.45
CA ILE A 246 13.82 -1.35 -20.42
C ILE A 246 14.30 -1.71 -21.83
N GLN A 247 13.36 -1.96 -22.75
CA GLN A 247 13.70 -2.41 -24.10
C GLN A 247 14.34 -1.29 -24.94
N ASN A 248 13.82 -0.06 -24.85
CA ASN A 248 14.30 1.13 -25.54
C ASN A 248 15.04 2.08 -24.58
N TRP A 249 16.01 1.54 -23.84
CA TRP A 249 16.74 2.29 -22.80
C TRP A 249 17.35 3.60 -23.31
N ASP A 250 17.96 3.60 -24.50
CA ASP A 250 18.66 4.78 -25.01
C ASP A 250 17.72 5.97 -25.21
N ASP A 251 16.49 5.74 -25.67
CA ASP A 251 15.48 6.78 -25.84
C ASP A 251 15.02 7.33 -24.49
N VAL A 252 14.78 6.45 -23.52
CA VAL A 252 14.38 6.82 -22.15
C VAL A 252 15.49 7.62 -21.46
N ASN A 253 16.73 7.14 -21.54
CA ASN A 253 17.91 7.80 -20.99
C ASN A 253 18.09 9.19 -21.60
N LYS A 254 18.01 9.30 -22.93
CA LYS A 254 18.09 10.58 -23.64
C LYS A 254 16.97 11.55 -23.22
N THR A 255 15.76 11.03 -23.01
CA THR A 255 14.59 11.84 -22.65
C THR A 255 14.68 12.40 -21.23
N LEU A 256 15.23 11.64 -20.28
CA LEU A 256 15.30 12.06 -18.88
C LEU A 256 16.56 12.83 -18.53
N LYS A 257 17.65 12.65 -19.29
CA LYS A 257 18.92 13.33 -19.03
C LYS A 257 18.77 14.86 -19.13
N GLY A 258 19.27 15.59 -18.14
CA GLY A 258 19.14 17.05 -18.03
C GLY A 258 17.76 17.52 -17.55
N THR A 259 16.86 16.61 -17.19
CA THR A 259 15.54 16.95 -16.62
C THR A 259 15.52 16.77 -15.11
N VAL A 260 14.46 17.27 -14.44
CA VAL A 260 14.25 17.05 -12.99
C VAL A 260 14.12 15.57 -12.61
N TYR A 261 13.81 14.70 -13.58
CA TYR A 261 13.66 13.26 -13.38
C TYR A 261 14.91 12.45 -13.74
N GLU A 262 16.04 13.10 -14.06
CA GLU A 262 17.30 12.42 -14.39
C GLU A 262 17.72 11.42 -13.30
N SER A 263 17.51 11.77 -12.03
CA SER A 263 17.79 10.90 -10.88
C SER A 263 17.03 9.56 -10.90
N PHE A 264 15.93 9.43 -11.66
CA PHE A 264 15.22 8.16 -11.79
C PHE A 264 15.93 7.15 -12.69
N LEU A 265 16.93 7.57 -13.48
CA LEU A 265 17.80 6.68 -14.25
C LEU A 265 18.73 5.86 -13.33
N GLU A 266 19.03 6.39 -12.15
CA GLU A 266 19.84 5.74 -11.14
C GLU A 266 19.06 4.63 -10.43
N ALA A 267 19.80 3.78 -9.71
CA ALA A 267 19.19 2.71 -8.95
C ALA A 267 18.58 3.20 -7.62
N ASP A 268 17.79 2.35 -6.96
CA ASP A 268 17.07 2.69 -5.72
C ASP A 268 18.01 2.93 -4.49
N TYR A 269 19.33 3.11 -4.66
CA TYR A 269 20.37 3.15 -3.60
C TYR A 269 21.25 4.40 -3.66
#